data_AF-A0A7W8ZHU7-F1
#
_entry.id   AF-A0A7W8ZHU7-F1
#
_cell.length_a   1.000
_cell.length_b   1.000
_cell.length_c   1.000
_cell.angle_alpha   90.00
_cell.angle_beta   90.00
_cell.angle_gamma   90.00
#
_symmetry.space_group_name_H-M   'P 1'
#
loop_
_entity.id
_entity.type
_entity.pdbx_description
1 polymer ?
#
loop_
_entity_poly.entity_id
_entity_poly.type
_entity_poly.pdbx_seq_one_letter_code
_entity_poly.pdbx_strand_id
1 'polypeptide(L)'
;MHLKKLSLTISVALCLVLTACSKEELKQDSKNSVDTKSVAGEPAALKKFLSVILNVPQDVILYDKEKKNFYIPNTVFSESYDTIKYRYEEANEYKLNNPD
;
A
#
# COMPACT_ATOMS: atom_id res chain seq x y z
N MET A 1 22.15 -4.77 59.42
CA MET A 1 22.87 -5.48 58.35
C MET A 1 22.03 -5.34 57.09
N HIS A 2 22.30 -4.39 56.18
CA HIS A 2 23.20 -4.55 55.01
C HIS A 2 22.95 -5.92 54.34
N LEU A 3 22.35 -6.01 53.16
CA LEU A 3 22.88 -5.85 51.79
C LEU A 3 21.70 -6.29 50.88
N LYS A 4 21.45 -5.89 49.63
CA LYS A 4 22.19 -5.22 48.55
C LYS A 4 21.17 -4.77 47.51
N LYS A 5 21.51 -3.69 46.83
CA LYS A 5 20.87 -3.10 45.64
C LYS A 5 20.82 -4.14 44.50
N LEU A 6 19.73 -4.19 43.75
CA LEU A 6 19.78 -4.60 42.34
C LEU A 6 19.04 -3.57 41.49
N SER A 7 19.84 -2.62 41.01
CA SER A 7 19.49 -1.64 40.01
C SER A 7 19.24 -2.36 38.69
N LEU A 8 18.01 -2.30 38.16
CA LEU A 8 17.74 -2.70 36.78
C LEU A 8 17.44 -1.44 35.97
N THR A 9 18.50 -0.69 35.68
CA THR A 9 18.51 0.37 34.68
C THR A 9 18.57 -0.27 33.30
N ILE A 10 17.44 -0.29 32.59
CA ILE A 10 17.40 -0.61 31.16
C ILE A 10 17.40 0.72 30.40
N SER A 11 18.59 1.10 29.93
CA SER A 11 18.79 2.12 28.92
C SER A 11 18.72 1.47 27.54
N VAL A 12 17.75 1.85 26.70
CA VAL A 12 17.93 1.92 25.24
C VAL A 12 17.05 3.04 24.70
N ALA A 13 17.52 4.28 24.76
CA ALA A 13 16.99 5.36 23.93
C ALA A 13 17.95 5.54 22.75
N LEU A 14 17.71 4.81 21.66
CA LEU A 14 18.41 5.02 20.40
C LEU A 14 17.56 5.94 19.52
N CYS A 15 17.63 7.24 19.79
CA CYS A 15 17.12 8.26 18.87
C CYS A 15 18.18 8.50 17.78
N LEU A 16 18.01 7.85 16.64
CA LEU A 16 18.72 8.19 15.40
C LEU A 16 17.70 8.31 14.28
N VAL A 17 17.21 9.53 14.04
CA VAL A 17 16.80 9.92 12.69
C VAL A 17 17.39 11.30 12.41
N LEU A 18 18.40 11.28 11.56
CA LEU A 18 19.13 12.42 11.04
C LEU A 18 18.17 13.31 10.24
N THR A 19 17.95 14.52 10.72
CA THR A 19 17.42 15.63 9.93
C THR A 19 18.53 16.19 9.06
N ALA A 20 18.40 16.06 7.74
CA ALA A 20 18.68 17.13 6.77
C ALA A 20 18.58 16.57 5.34
N CYS A 21 17.42 16.82 4.70
CA CYS A 21 17.32 16.89 3.26
C CYS A 21 18.27 18.00 2.77
N SER A 22 19.50 17.63 2.40
CA SER A 22 20.35 18.53 1.63
C SER A 22 19.90 18.47 0.17
N LYS A 23 19.50 19.63 -0.32
CA LYS A 23 18.93 19.90 -1.63
C LYS A 23 20.07 19.87 -2.66
N GLU A 24 20.19 18.80 -3.43
CA GLU A 24 21.00 18.80 -4.64
C GLU A 24 20.08 18.97 -5.86
N GLU A 25 20.14 20.17 -6.44
CA GLU A 25 19.77 20.40 -7.83
C GLU A 25 20.82 19.72 -8.73
N LEU A 26 20.40 18.76 -9.54
CA LEU A 26 21.12 18.36 -10.73
C LEU A 26 20.16 18.34 -11.92
N LYS A 27 20.52 19.16 -12.91
CA LYS A 27 19.84 19.34 -14.18
C LYS A 27 20.06 18.14 -15.11
N GLN A 28 19.10 18.03 -16.02
CA GLN A 28 19.20 17.63 -17.43
C GLN A 28 19.10 16.15 -17.84
N ASP A 29 18.14 15.97 -18.76
CA ASP A 29 18.06 15.02 -19.85
C ASP A 29 17.92 13.53 -19.53
N SER A 30 16.66 13.06 -19.50
CA SER A 30 16.35 11.88 -20.29
C SER A 30 14.92 11.89 -20.81
N LYS A 31 14.85 11.82 -22.14
CA LYS A 31 13.70 11.72 -22.99
C LYS A 31 13.06 10.34 -22.80
N ASN A 32 12.06 10.24 -21.94
CA ASN A 32 11.04 9.20 -22.02
C ASN A 32 9.77 9.72 -21.34
N SER A 33 8.87 10.25 -22.17
CA SER A 33 7.49 10.55 -21.80
C SER A 33 6.76 9.22 -21.55
N VAL A 34 7.03 8.59 -20.40
CA VAL A 34 6.10 7.61 -19.85
C VAL A 34 4.98 8.42 -19.24
N ASP A 35 3.86 8.40 -19.95
CA ASP A 35 2.58 8.97 -19.60
C ASP A 35 2.25 8.62 -18.15
N THR A 36 2.62 9.52 -17.23
CA THR A 36 2.38 9.34 -15.80
C THR A 36 0.94 9.76 -15.55
N LYS A 37 -0.01 9.01 -16.11
CA LYS A 37 -1.41 9.09 -15.70
C LYS A 37 -1.47 8.65 -14.25
N SER A 38 -1.54 9.68 -13.41
CA SER A 38 -1.73 9.65 -11.98
C SER A 38 -2.55 8.43 -11.51
N VAL A 39 -1.91 7.65 -10.64
CA VAL A 39 -2.33 6.43 -9.93
C VAL A 39 -3.60 6.62 -9.07
N ALA A 40 -4.25 7.78 -9.13
CA ALA A 40 -5.46 8.08 -8.38
C ALA A 40 -6.67 7.20 -8.78
N GLY A 41 -6.68 6.65 -10.00
CA GLY A 41 -7.76 5.79 -10.51
C GLY A 41 -7.58 4.28 -10.28
N GLU A 42 -6.33 3.79 -10.15
CA GLU A 42 -6.07 2.35 -10.06
C GLU A 42 -6.80 1.67 -8.89
N PRO A 43 -6.81 2.24 -7.66
CA PRO A 43 -7.54 1.61 -6.56
C PRO A 43 -9.05 1.51 -6.81
N ALA A 44 -9.65 2.42 -7.58
CA ALA A 44 -11.08 2.36 -7.89
C ALA A 44 -11.40 1.23 -8.88
N ALA A 45 -10.58 1.06 -9.93
CA ALA A 45 -10.71 -0.05 -10.88
C ALA A 45 -10.55 -1.41 -10.19
N LEU A 46 -9.56 -1.54 -9.31
CA LEU A 46 -9.35 -2.77 -8.53
C LEU A 46 -10.48 -3.04 -7.54
N LYS A 47 -11.07 -2.01 -6.91
CA LYS A 47 -12.29 -2.19 -6.08
C LYS A 47 -13.47 -2.69 -6.90
N LYS A 48 -13.68 -2.14 -8.10
CA LYS A 48 -14.74 -2.61 -9.01
C LYS A 48 -14.52 -4.06 -9.41
N PHE A 49 -13.30 -4.43 -9.77
CA PHE A 49 -12.91 -5.81 -10.07
C PHE A 49 -13.23 -6.77 -8.91
N LEU A 50 -12.79 -6.41 -7.69
CA LEU A 50 -13.07 -7.18 -6.49
C LEU A 50 -14.57 -7.29 -6.18
N SER A 51 -15.34 -6.22 -6.40
CA SER A 51 -16.80 -6.23 -6.16
C SER A 51 -17.51 -7.29 -6.99
N VAL A 52 -17.07 -7.47 -8.24
CA VAL A 52 -17.63 -8.47 -9.17
C VAL A 52 -17.22 -9.88 -8.76
N ILE A 53 -15.93 -10.13 -8.53
CA ILE A 53 -15.43 -11.49 -8.23
C ILE A 53 -15.92 -11.98 -6.87
N LEU A 54 -15.95 -11.11 -5.87
CA LEU A 54 -16.36 -11.47 -4.52
C LEU A 54 -17.87 -11.37 -4.33
N ASN A 55 -18.61 -10.85 -5.31
CA ASN A 55 -20.04 -10.57 -5.24
C ASN A 55 -20.41 -9.75 -3.99
N VAL A 56 -19.67 -8.67 -3.76
CA VAL A 56 -19.89 -7.72 -2.66
C VAL A 56 -20.00 -6.31 -3.21
N PRO A 57 -20.73 -5.41 -2.52
CA PRO A 57 -20.75 -4.00 -2.89
C PRO A 57 -19.35 -3.35 -2.93
N GLN A 58 -19.12 -2.42 -3.86
CA GLN A 58 -17.81 -1.77 -4.01
C GLN A 58 -17.44 -0.89 -2.81
N ASP A 59 -18.43 -0.30 -2.15
CA ASP A 59 -18.29 0.61 -1.00
C ASP A 59 -17.81 -0.10 0.27
N VAL A 60 -18.07 -1.40 0.43
CA VAL A 60 -17.57 -2.18 1.56
C VAL A 60 -16.10 -2.61 1.40
N ILE A 61 -15.54 -2.51 0.20
CA ILE A 61 -14.14 -2.83 -0.07
C ILE A 61 -13.29 -1.60 0.25
N LEU A 62 -12.41 -1.74 1.24
CA LEU A 62 -11.52 -0.68 1.69
C LEU A 62 -10.10 -0.91 1.17
N TYR A 63 -9.35 0.18 0.99
CA TYR A 63 -7.94 0.15 0.62
C TYR A 63 -7.13 0.89 1.67
N ASP A 64 -6.29 0.17 2.40
CA ASP A 64 -5.31 0.73 3.32
C ASP A 64 -4.08 1.16 2.51
N LYS A 65 -3.87 2.48 2.41
CA LYS A 65 -2.75 3.05 1.63
C LYS A 65 -1.39 2.79 2.27
N GLU A 66 -1.32 2.71 3.60
CA GLU A 66 -0.05 2.51 4.31
C GLU A 66 0.42 1.07 4.17
N LYS A 67 -0.51 0.13 4.35
CA LYS A 67 -0.22 -1.31 4.21
C LYS A 67 -0.30 -1.82 2.77
N LYS A 68 -0.82 -0.99 1.85
CA LYS A 68 -1.13 -1.35 0.46
C LYS A 68 -1.98 -2.62 0.37
N ASN A 69 -3.06 -2.71 1.14
CA ASN A 69 -3.95 -3.87 1.15
C ASN A 69 -5.39 -3.49 0.88
N PHE A 70 -6.08 -4.35 0.12
CA PHE A 70 -7.54 -4.36 0.06
C PHE A 70 -8.09 -5.29 1.12
N TYR A 71 -9.17 -4.89 1.78
CA TYR A 71 -9.83 -5.71 2.79
C TYR A 71 -11.32 -5.41 2.87
N ILE A 72 -12.09 -6.36 3.39
CA ILE A 72 -13.52 -6.19 3.68
C ILE A 72 -13.70 -6.34 5.20
N PRO A 73 -14.22 -5.32 5.91
CA PRO A 73 -14.45 -5.38 7.35
C PRO A 73 -15.31 -6.58 7.75
N ASN A 74 -15.03 -7.16 8.93
CA ASN A 74 -15.76 -8.31 9.47
C ASN A 74 -15.69 -9.59 8.61
N THR A 75 -14.68 -9.69 7.74
CA THR A 75 -14.40 -10.90 6.98
C THR A 75 -12.93 -11.29 7.13
N VAL A 76 -12.58 -12.48 6.65
CA VAL A 76 -11.18 -12.92 6.55
C VAL A 76 -10.48 -12.38 5.30
N PHE A 77 -11.19 -11.67 4.42
CA PHE A 77 -10.61 -11.18 3.18
C PHE A 77 -9.69 -9.99 3.44
N SER A 78 -8.41 -10.19 3.17
CA SER A 78 -7.38 -9.17 3.13
C SER A 78 -6.30 -9.61 2.15
N GLU A 79 -6.08 -8.84 1.08
CA GLU A 79 -5.14 -9.18 0.02
C GLU A 79 -4.29 -7.96 -0.35
N SER A 80 -3.05 -8.21 -0.76
CA SER A 80 -2.13 -7.12 -1.14
C SER A 80 -2.52 -6.46 -2.45
N TYR A 81 -2.18 -5.18 -2.58
CA TYR A 81 -2.36 -4.41 -3.81
C TYR A 81 -1.79 -5.15 -5.02
N ASP A 82 -0.54 -5.61 -4.92
CA ASP A 82 0.16 -6.24 -6.02
C ASP A 82 -0.48 -7.58 -6.41
N THR A 83 -0.97 -8.35 -5.43
CA THR A 83 -1.71 -9.59 -5.70
C THR A 83 -3.01 -9.31 -6.45
N ILE A 84 -3.78 -8.31 -6.03
CA ILE A 84 -5.04 -7.97 -6.72
C ILE A 84 -4.77 -7.36 -8.09
N LYS A 85 -3.75 -6.51 -8.21
CA LYS A 85 -3.34 -5.92 -9.49
C LYS A 85 -2.91 -6.99 -10.49
N TYR A 86 -2.10 -7.95 -10.07
CA TYR A 86 -1.73 -9.08 -10.92
C TYR A 86 -2.95 -9.89 -11.37
N ARG A 87 -3.85 -10.26 -10.44
CA ARG A 87 -5.08 -10.99 -10.80
C ARG A 87 -5.98 -10.18 -11.76
N TYR A 88 -6.08 -8.87 -11.57
CA TYR A 88 -6.80 -7.98 -12.46
C TYR A 88 -6.18 -7.95 -13.85
N GLU A 89 -4.86 -7.84 -13.93
CA GLU A 89 -4.12 -7.78 -15.19
C GLU A 89 -4.30 -9.06 -16.01
N GLU A 90 -4.35 -10.23 -15.34
CA GLU A 90 -4.54 -11.53 -15.97
C GLU A 90 -6.02 -11.87 -16.27
N ALA A 91 -6.99 -11.11 -15.72
CA ALA A 91 -8.43 -11.39 -15.86
C ALA A 91 -9.01 -10.91 -17.21
N ASN A 92 -8.60 -11.55 -18.31
CA ASN A 92 -9.02 -11.19 -19.67
C ASN A 92 -10.54 -11.20 -19.87
N GLU A 93 -11.24 -12.20 -19.32
CA GLU A 93 -12.71 -12.28 -19.43
C GLU A 93 -13.41 -11.14 -18.69
N TYR A 94 -12.89 -10.73 -17.53
CA TYR A 94 -13.43 -9.58 -16.81
C TYR A 94 -13.29 -8.31 -17.66
N LYS A 95 -12.11 -8.08 -18.24
CA LYS A 95 -11.82 -6.90 -19.07
C LYS A 95 -12.67 -6.85 -20.33
N LEU A 96 -12.92 -8.00 -20.96
CA LEU A 96 -13.78 -8.08 -22.14
C LEU A 96 -15.23 -7.65 -21.83
N ASN A 97 -15.73 -8.03 -20.65
CA ASN A 97 -17.10 -7.75 -20.22
C ASN A 97 -17.26 -6.40 -19.49
N ASN A 98 -16.15 -5.75 -19.13
CA ASN A 98 -16.14 -4.49 -18.39
C ASN A 98 -15.09 -3.53 -19.00
N PRO A 99 -15.28 -3.06 -20.24
CA PRO A 99 -14.36 -2.10 -20.85
C PRO A 99 -14.33 -0.79 -20.04
N ASP A 100 -13.14 -0.19 -19.96
CA ASP A 100 -12.86 1.07 -19.26
C ASP A 100 -13.66 2.26 -19.80
#